data_AF-A0A818WDI1-F1
#
_entry.id   AF-A0A818WDI1-F1
#
_cell.length_a   1.000
_cell.length_b   1.000
_cell.length_c   1.000
_cell.angle_alpha   90.00
_cell.angle_beta   90.00
_cell.angle_gamma   90.00
#
_symmetry.space_group_name_H-M   'P 1'
#
loop_
_entity.id
_entity.type
_entity.pdbx_description
1 polymer ?
#
loop_
_entity_poly.entity_id
_entity_poly.type
_entity_poly.pdbx_seq_one_letter_code
_entity_poly.pdbx_strand_id
1 'polypeptide(L)'
;MCKALLKIICDRLISDNRFFSNLFRLLVTIEKSTFSNEDKFDTLALTLNLLINLVQNTKYVYKYLMEENMPDGNPLKIYEYLAKLFCEQESSAARAESLEENDWMMEDVDDDDFDEQSNTIPTNENGANFNRALQKAAGHMENTFVAAFAGVILSVILLRDRSTYVSQIQDLMPQKKFDTMAFILKKFFVFMHMSHAFTPSGVKILEEIISMILSLCG
;
A
#
# COMPACT_ATOMS: atom_id res chain seq x y z
N MET A 1 -14.86 -3.02 -8.23
CA MET A 1 -15.47 -1.99 -9.11
C MET A 1 -16.33 -2.65 -10.18
N CYS A 2 -17.50 -2.10 -10.52
CA CYS A 2 -18.37 -2.68 -11.56
C CYS A 2 -17.72 -2.54 -12.95
N LYS A 3 -17.68 -3.62 -13.75
CA LYS A 3 -17.14 -3.60 -15.12
C LYS A 3 -17.81 -2.53 -16.01
N ALA A 4 -19.08 -2.24 -15.76
CA ALA A 4 -19.81 -1.17 -16.47
C ALA A 4 -19.28 0.23 -16.11
N LEU A 5 -18.98 0.50 -14.84
CA LEU A 5 -18.39 1.77 -14.40
C LEU A 5 -16.99 1.95 -14.99
N LEU A 6 -16.18 0.89 -14.95
CA LEU A 6 -14.85 0.91 -15.54
C LEU A 6 -14.93 1.17 -17.05
N LYS A 7 -15.87 0.54 -17.76
CA LYS A 7 -16.11 0.80 -19.18
C LYS A 7 -16.53 2.25 -19.44
N ILE A 8 -17.40 2.85 -18.63
CA ILE A 8 -17.79 4.26 -18.78
C ILE A 8 -16.59 5.20 -18.55
N ILE A 9 -15.81 4.95 -17.49
CA ILE A 9 -14.57 5.69 -17.23
C ILE A 9 -13.62 5.52 -18.41
N CYS A 10 -13.53 4.31 -18.95
CA CYS A 10 -12.69 4.04 -20.11
C CYS A 10 -13.15 4.81 -21.35
N ASP A 11 -14.43 4.70 -21.70
CA ASP A 11 -14.99 5.25 -22.93
C ASP A 11 -15.09 6.79 -22.90
N ARG A 12 -15.21 7.40 -21.70
CA ARG A 12 -15.38 8.86 -21.55
C ARG A 12 -14.14 9.61 -21.03
N LEU A 13 -13.31 8.97 -20.20
CA LEU A 13 -12.23 9.66 -19.46
C LEU A 13 -10.83 9.25 -19.93
N ILE A 14 -10.64 8.09 -20.58
CA ILE A 14 -9.29 7.71 -21.07
C ILE A 14 -8.77 8.69 -22.13
N SER A 15 -9.67 9.27 -22.92
CA SER A 15 -9.31 10.22 -23.97
C SER A 15 -8.81 11.57 -23.43
N ASP A 16 -9.03 11.85 -22.14
CA ASP A 16 -8.64 13.11 -21.51
C ASP A 16 -7.40 12.93 -20.63
N ASN A 17 -6.24 13.35 -21.15
CA ASN A 17 -4.97 13.35 -20.40
C ASN A 17 -5.05 14.09 -19.06
N ARG A 18 -5.99 15.03 -18.91
CA ARG A 18 -6.17 15.78 -17.68
C ARG A 18 -6.69 14.88 -16.55
N PHE A 19 -7.46 13.83 -16.86
CA PHE A 19 -7.94 12.91 -15.82
C PHE A 19 -6.77 12.19 -15.15
N PHE A 20 -5.88 11.58 -15.94
CA PHE A 20 -4.71 10.88 -15.40
C PHE A 20 -3.72 11.84 -14.76
N SER A 21 -3.44 12.97 -15.41
CA SER A 21 -2.58 14.01 -14.83
C SER A 21 -3.10 14.49 -13.47
N ASN A 22 -4.41 14.71 -13.33
CA ASN A 22 -5.01 15.08 -12.05
C ASN A 22 -4.98 13.94 -11.03
N LEU A 23 -5.15 12.69 -11.47
CA LEU A 23 -5.09 11.51 -10.59
C LEU A 23 -3.68 11.31 -10.01
N PHE A 24 -2.63 11.49 -10.81
CA PHE A 24 -1.25 11.42 -10.32
C PHE A 24 -0.85 12.68 -9.53
N ARG A 25 -1.37 13.86 -9.88
CA ARG A 25 -1.22 15.08 -9.08
C ARG A 25 -1.86 14.93 -7.70
N LEU A 26 -2.99 14.23 -7.62
CA LEU A 26 -3.65 13.92 -6.35
C LEU A 26 -2.73 13.09 -5.43
N LEU A 27 -2.04 12.06 -5.96
CA LEU A 27 -1.06 11.28 -5.17
C LEU A 27 0.01 12.18 -4.54
N VAL A 28 0.62 13.06 -5.33
CA VAL A 28 1.66 14.00 -4.84
C VAL A 28 1.09 15.00 -3.84
N THR A 29 -0.15 15.45 -4.06
CA THR A 29 -0.79 16.47 -3.23
C THR A 29 -1.16 15.91 -1.86
N ILE A 30 -1.65 14.67 -1.79
CA ILE A 30 -2.03 14.04 -0.53
C ILE A 30 -0.82 13.90 0.40
N GLU A 31 0.34 13.47 -0.10
CA GLU A 31 1.57 13.38 0.70
C GLU A 31 1.97 14.72 1.33
N LYS A 32 1.77 15.82 0.59
CA LYS A 32 2.11 17.19 1.03
C LYS A 32 1.01 17.88 1.83
N SER A 33 -0.17 17.28 1.91
CA SER A 33 -1.34 17.89 2.54
C SER A 33 -1.24 17.91 4.07
N THR A 34 -1.99 18.82 4.68
CA THR A 34 -2.15 18.94 6.14
C THR A 34 -3.30 18.07 6.69
N PHE A 35 -3.84 17.15 5.87
CA PHE A 35 -4.95 16.28 6.28
C PHE A 35 -4.53 15.32 7.41
N SER A 36 -5.53 14.79 8.12
CA SER A 36 -5.32 13.73 9.11
C SER A 36 -4.76 12.47 8.43
N ASN A 37 -4.12 11.59 9.20
CA ASN A 37 -3.57 10.34 8.64
C ASN A 37 -4.67 9.44 8.07
N GLU A 38 -5.83 9.39 8.74
CA GLU A 38 -7.01 8.64 8.30
C GLU A 38 -7.52 9.14 6.94
N ASP A 39 -7.71 10.47 6.79
CA ASP A 39 -8.15 11.06 5.52
C ASP A 39 -7.14 10.83 4.39
N LYS A 40 -5.84 10.88 4.72
CA LYS A 40 -4.75 10.58 3.76
C LYS A 40 -4.82 9.13 3.31
N PHE A 41 -4.98 8.20 4.26
CA PHE A 41 -5.09 6.78 3.98
C PHE A 41 -6.30 6.51 3.08
N ASP A 42 -7.48 6.97 3.46
CA ASP A 42 -8.72 6.73 2.70
C ASP A 42 -8.59 7.24 1.26
N THR A 43 -8.06 8.46 1.10
CA THR A 43 -7.89 9.06 -0.23
C THR A 43 -6.84 8.29 -1.06
N LEU A 44 -5.72 7.89 -0.46
CA LEU A 44 -4.69 7.08 -1.12
C LEU A 44 -5.22 5.71 -1.50
N ALA A 45 -5.89 5.01 -0.59
CA ALA A 45 -6.46 3.69 -0.81
C ALA A 45 -7.48 3.71 -1.96
N LEU A 46 -8.39 4.70 -1.98
CA LEU A 46 -9.34 4.86 -3.07
C LEU A 46 -8.65 5.17 -4.41
N THR A 47 -7.65 6.05 -4.40
CA THR A 47 -6.90 6.46 -5.60
C THR A 47 -6.10 5.30 -6.19
N LEU A 48 -5.35 4.59 -5.37
CA LEU A 48 -4.54 3.45 -5.78
C LEU A 48 -5.40 2.27 -6.21
N ASN A 49 -6.50 1.99 -5.52
CA ASN A 49 -7.43 0.94 -5.93
C ASN A 49 -8.08 1.25 -7.29
N LEU A 50 -8.44 2.51 -7.55
CA LEU A 50 -8.87 2.94 -8.88
C LEU A 50 -7.76 2.73 -9.92
N LEU A 51 -6.52 3.11 -9.61
CA LEU A 51 -5.37 2.90 -10.50
C LEU A 51 -5.12 1.43 -10.82
N ILE A 52 -5.20 0.52 -9.84
CA ILE A 52 -5.10 -0.93 -10.07
C ILE A 52 -6.11 -1.37 -11.13
N ASN A 53 -7.38 -0.98 -10.97
CA ASN A 53 -8.44 -1.33 -11.92
C ASN A 53 -8.16 -0.75 -13.32
N LEU A 54 -7.67 0.49 -13.41
CA LEU A 54 -7.38 1.16 -14.68
C LEU A 54 -6.17 0.54 -15.40
N VAL A 55 -5.04 0.39 -14.71
CA VAL A 55 -3.81 -0.19 -15.27
C VAL A 55 -4.06 -1.62 -15.72
N GLN A 56 -4.83 -2.41 -14.96
CA GLN A 56 -5.12 -3.79 -15.31
C GLN A 56 -5.98 -3.94 -16.57
N ASN A 57 -6.91 -3.03 -16.84
CA ASN A 57 -7.88 -3.19 -17.93
C ASN A 57 -7.59 -2.29 -19.14
N THR A 58 -6.72 -1.29 -18.99
CA THR A 58 -6.50 -0.27 -20.03
C THR A 58 -5.05 -0.22 -20.48
N LYS A 59 -4.83 -0.42 -21.79
CA LYS A 59 -3.48 -0.31 -22.40
C LYS A 59 -2.94 1.12 -22.39
N TYR A 60 -3.81 2.10 -22.59
CA TYR A 60 -3.44 3.52 -22.57
C TYR A 60 -2.85 3.96 -21.23
N VAL A 61 -3.53 3.63 -20.12
CA VAL A 61 -3.08 3.99 -18.77
C VAL A 61 -1.75 3.34 -18.43
N TYR A 62 -1.58 2.07 -18.84
CA TYR A 62 -0.30 1.39 -18.72
C TYR A 62 0.82 2.16 -19.45
N LYS A 63 0.60 2.52 -20.72
CA LYS A 63 1.58 3.28 -21.51
C LYS A 63 1.90 4.63 -20.85
N TYR A 64 0.87 5.37 -20.44
CA TYR A 64 1.01 6.64 -19.72
C TYR A 64 1.88 6.49 -18.46
N LEU A 65 1.62 5.45 -17.66
CA LEU A 65 2.36 5.15 -16.44
C LEU A 65 3.86 4.85 -16.71
N MET A 66 4.18 4.25 -17.86
CA MET A 66 5.56 3.90 -18.21
C MET A 66 6.36 5.04 -18.85
N GLU A 67 5.69 5.95 -19.56
CA GLU A 67 6.32 6.97 -20.40
C GLU A 67 6.33 8.36 -19.75
N GLU A 68 5.33 8.68 -18.95
CA GLU A 68 5.14 10.02 -18.39
C GLU A 68 5.84 10.20 -17.04
N ASN A 69 6.27 11.44 -16.81
CA ASN A 69 6.77 11.88 -15.52
C ASN A 69 5.62 12.22 -14.57
N MET A 70 5.90 12.16 -13.28
CA MET A 70 4.98 12.63 -12.27
C MET A 70 4.67 14.14 -12.47
N PRO A 71 3.41 14.58 -12.25
CA PRO A 71 3.05 15.99 -12.36
C PRO A 71 3.83 16.91 -11.41
N ASP A 72 3.70 18.22 -11.62
CA ASP A 72 4.23 19.28 -10.76
C ASP A 72 5.76 19.32 -10.63
N GLY A 73 6.45 19.01 -11.75
CA GLY A 73 7.90 19.11 -11.85
C GLY A 73 8.66 18.01 -11.11
N ASN A 74 7.98 16.94 -10.71
CA ASN A 74 8.62 15.77 -10.12
C ASN A 74 9.43 15.03 -11.20
N PRO A 75 10.75 14.79 -10.97
CA PRO A 75 11.63 14.20 -11.98
C PRO A 75 11.42 12.70 -12.18
N LEU A 76 10.67 12.03 -11.31
CA LEU A 76 10.44 10.60 -11.39
C LEU A 76 9.37 10.28 -12.43
N LYS A 77 9.57 9.19 -13.16
CA LYS A 77 8.48 8.54 -13.87
C LYS A 77 7.43 8.02 -12.89
N ILE A 78 6.21 7.87 -13.37
CA ILE A 78 5.09 7.46 -12.50
C ILE A 78 5.36 6.09 -11.85
N TYR A 79 5.88 5.09 -12.58
CA TYR A 79 6.22 3.79 -11.97
C TYR A 79 7.36 3.89 -10.95
N GLU A 80 8.33 4.79 -11.15
CA GLU A 80 9.42 5.01 -10.22
C GLU A 80 8.91 5.63 -8.93
N TYR A 81 7.98 6.57 -9.04
CA TYR A 81 7.28 7.14 -7.90
C TYR A 81 6.44 6.10 -7.15
N LEU A 82 5.77 5.19 -7.85
CA LEU A 82 5.04 4.08 -7.20
C LEU A 82 5.98 3.11 -6.47
N ALA A 83 7.16 2.83 -7.02
CA ALA A 83 8.20 2.06 -6.35
C ALA A 83 8.72 2.78 -5.10
N LYS A 84 8.95 4.10 -5.20
CA LYS A 84 9.31 4.92 -4.05
C LYS A 84 8.23 4.89 -2.97
N LEU A 85 6.96 5.09 -3.34
CA LEU A 85 5.82 5.01 -2.42
C LEU A 85 5.75 3.64 -1.75
N PHE A 86 5.93 2.55 -2.49
CA PHE A 86 6.00 1.20 -1.92
C PHE A 86 7.07 1.10 -0.82
N CYS A 87 8.31 1.52 -1.13
CA CYS A 87 9.44 1.44 -0.21
C CYS A 87 9.24 2.32 1.03
N GLU A 88 8.75 3.55 0.86
CA GLU A 88 8.52 4.48 1.98
C GLU A 88 7.44 3.98 2.93
N GLN A 89 6.37 3.41 2.39
CA GLN A 89 5.26 2.88 3.19
C GLN A 89 5.63 1.57 3.88
N GLU A 90 6.35 0.68 3.20
CA GLU A 90 6.88 -0.54 3.83
C GLU A 90 7.86 -0.21 4.96
N SER A 91 8.79 0.73 4.73
CA SER A 91 9.73 1.14 5.76
C SER A 91 9.04 1.84 6.94
N SER A 92 7.94 2.53 6.70
CA SER A 92 7.13 3.15 7.76
C SER A 92 6.36 2.10 8.55
N ALA A 93 5.80 1.08 7.89
CA ALA A 93 5.18 -0.07 8.54
C ALA A 93 6.20 -0.86 9.39
N ALA A 94 7.36 -1.20 8.84
CA ALA A 94 8.40 -1.95 9.55
C ALA A 94 8.90 -1.23 10.81
N ARG A 95 9.04 0.11 10.75
CA ARG A 95 9.37 0.91 11.94
C ARG A 95 8.25 0.86 12.99
N ALA A 96 6.99 0.92 12.58
CA ALA A 96 5.87 0.78 13.49
C ALA A 96 5.85 -0.60 14.17
N GLU A 97 6.05 -1.70 13.42
CA GLU A 97 6.16 -3.06 13.99
C GLU A 97 7.26 -3.13 15.05
N SER A 98 8.45 -2.59 14.76
CA SER A 98 9.58 -2.62 15.70
C SER A 98 9.36 -1.77 16.97
N LEU A 99 8.59 -0.68 16.87
CA LEU A 99 8.29 0.17 18.01
C LEU A 99 7.17 -0.44 18.87
N GLU A 100 6.19 -1.09 18.25
CA GLU A 100 5.19 -1.90 18.95
C GLU A 100 5.86 -3.04 19.70
N GLU A 101 6.81 -3.74 19.06
CA GLU A 101 7.57 -4.84 19.67
C GLU A 101 8.36 -4.40 20.92
N ASN A 102 8.87 -3.17 20.93
CA ASN A 102 9.61 -2.64 22.07
C ASN A 102 8.71 -2.06 23.16
N ASP A 103 7.58 -1.45 22.81
CA ASP A 103 6.64 -0.88 23.79
C ASP A 103 6.01 -1.98 24.66
N TRP A 104 5.64 -3.14 24.11
CA TRP A 104 5.12 -4.25 24.92
C TRP A 104 6.18 -4.89 25.81
N MET A 105 7.42 -5.01 25.32
CA MET A 105 8.56 -5.55 26.10
C MET A 105 8.96 -4.66 27.28
N MET A 106 8.63 -3.35 27.25
CA MET A 106 8.94 -2.40 28.33
C MET A 106 7.83 -2.31 29.38
N GLU A 107 6.60 -2.75 29.08
CA GLU A 107 5.52 -2.87 30.06
C GLU A 107 5.68 -4.11 30.96
N ASP A 108 6.42 -5.14 30.52
CA ASP A 108 6.68 -6.38 31.29
C ASP A 108 7.86 -6.28 32.30
N VAL A 109 8.43 -5.08 32.56
CA VAL A 109 9.61 -4.92 33.44
C VAL A 109 9.27 -4.28 34.81
N ASP A 110 8.02 -3.92 35.08
CA ASP A 110 7.58 -3.40 36.38
C ASP A 110 6.50 -4.29 37.03
N ASP A 111 6.80 -5.58 37.23
CA ASP A 111 5.96 -6.45 38.08
C ASP A 111 6.84 -7.35 38.97
N ASP A 112 7.47 -6.71 39.95
CA ASP A 112 7.94 -7.34 41.19
C ASP A 112 7.14 -6.72 42.36
N ASP A 113 5.81 -6.88 42.36
CA ASP A 113 5.00 -7.00 43.59
C ASP A 113 3.58 -7.49 43.24
N PHE A 114 3.40 -8.81 43.26
CA PHE A 114 2.08 -9.41 43.34
C PHE A 114 1.49 -9.15 44.73
N ASP A 115 0.50 -8.27 44.84
CA ASP A 115 -0.47 -8.36 45.93
C ASP A 115 -1.90 -8.05 45.47
N GLU A 116 -2.82 -8.82 46.06
CA GLU A 116 -4.17 -9.09 45.61
C GLU A 116 -5.11 -7.87 45.46
N GLN A 117 -6.01 -7.99 44.48
CA GLN A 117 -7.41 -7.53 44.55
C GLN A 117 -7.68 -6.03 44.30
N SER A 118 -8.08 -5.67 43.07
CA SER A 118 -9.22 -4.75 42.88
C SER A 118 -9.68 -4.67 41.41
N ASN A 119 -11.00 -4.84 41.22
CA ASN A 119 -11.73 -4.30 40.07
C ASN A 119 -11.50 -2.78 40.01
N THR A 120 -10.49 -2.35 39.27
CA THR A 120 -10.22 -0.93 39.03
C THR A 120 -10.66 -0.55 37.62
N ILE A 121 -11.57 0.42 37.58
CA ILE A 121 -11.95 1.18 36.39
C ILE A 121 -10.66 1.66 35.72
N PRO A 122 -10.49 1.55 34.39
CA PRO A 122 -9.25 1.94 33.74
C PRO A 122 -8.95 3.40 34.08
N THR A 123 -7.82 3.62 34.76
CA THR A 123 -7.29 4.95 35.04
C THR A 123 -7.01 5.66 33.71
N ASN A 124 -7.17 6.99 33.70
CA ASN A 124 -7.06 7.83 32.50
C ASN A 124 -5.71 7.67 31.76
N GLU A 125 -4.65 7.30 32.48
CA GLU A 125 -3.31 7.06 31.92
C GLU A 125 -3.21 5.72 31.18
N ASN A 126 -3.79 4.65 31.74
CA ASN A 126 -3.86 3.33 31.08
C ASN A 126 -4.75 3.38 29.82
N GLY A 127 -5.83 4.16 29.85
CA GLY A 127 -6.68 4.42 28.68
C GLY A 127 -5.99 5.22 27.58
N ALA A 128 -5.14 6.19 27.93
CA ALA A 128 -4.35 6.96 26.98
C ALA A 128 -3.27 6.10 26.29
N ASN A 129 -2.61 5.20 27.04
CA ASN A 129 -1.62 4.27 26.49
C ASN A 129 -2.27 3.25 25.55
N PHE A 130 -3.41 2.66 25.93
CA PHE A 130 -4.17 1.76 25.06
C PHE A 130 -4.60 2.43 23.75
N ASN A 131 -5.17 3.64 23.82
CA ASN A 131 -5.57 4.40 22.62
C ASN A 131 -4.38 4.72 21.71
N ARG A 132 -3.20 5.01 22.30
CA ARG A 132 -1.97 5.27 21.55
C ARG A 132 -1.45 4.01 20.86
N ALA A 133 -1.46 2.86 21.53
CA ALA A 133 -1.09 1.58 20.94
C ALA A 133 -2.03 1.20 19.79
N LEU A 134 -3.35 1.38 19.99
CA LEU A 134 -4.35 1.14 18.95
C LEU A 134 -4.14 2.04 17.72
N GLN A 135 -3.83 3.32 17.93
CA GLN A 135 -3.55 4.25 16.83
C GLN A 135 -2.25 3.91 16.08
N LYS A 136 -1.22 3.42 16.78
CA LYS A 136 0.01 2.92 16.14
C LYS A 136 -0.27 1.70 15.26
N ALA A 137 -1.01 0.72 15.80
CA ALA A 137 -1.41 -0.48 15.05
C ALA A 137 -2.27 -0.13 13.82
N ALA A 138 -3.18 0.85 13.95
CA ALA A 138 -3.94 1.35 12.81
C ALA A 138 -3.03 1.94 11.73
N GLY A 139 -2.10 2.83 12.11
CA GLY A 139 -1.14 3.43 11.18
C GLY A 139 -0.19 2.41 10.53
N HIS A 140 0.21 1.37 11.27
CA HIS A 140 0.96 0.23 10.73
C HIS A 140 0.19 -0.45 9.59
N MET A 141 -1.10 -0.75 9.84
CA MET A 141 -1.94 -1.39 8.85
C MET A 141 -2.11 -0.48 7.63
N GLU A 142 -2.43 0.80 7.84
CA GLU A 142 -2.58 1.78 6.76
C GLU A 142 -1.35 1.81 5.84
N ASN A 143 -0.15 1.91 6.42
CA ASN A 143 1.10 1.88 5.66
C ASN A 143 1.28 0.56 4.89
N THR A 144 1.00 -0.58 5.53
CA THR A 144 1.07 -1.90 4.90
C THR A 144 0.10 -2.01 3.71
N PHE A 145 -1.09 -1.45 3.82
CA PHE A 145 -2.09 -1.43 2.75
C PHE A 145 -1.68 -0.56 1.57
N VAL A 146 -1.19 0.66 1.83
CA VAL A 146 -0.72 1.55 0.77
C VAL A 146 0.47 0.93 0.04
N ALA A 147 1.40 0.32 0.78
CA ALA A 147 2.51 -0.45 0.21
C ALA A 147 1.95 -1.60 -0.66
N ALA A 148 1.01 -2.39 -0.16
CA ALA A 148 0.43 -3.49 -0.95
C ALA A 148 -0.24 -3.01 -2.24
N PHE A 149 -1.00 -1.91 -2.22
CA PHE A 149 -1.62 -1.38 -3.42
C PHE A 149 -0.59 -0.92 -4.46
N ALA A 150 0.47 -0.21 -4.03
CA ALA A 150 1.57 0.17 -4.92
C ALA A 150 2.27 -1.08 -5.49
N GLY A 151 2.54 -2.08 -4.64
CA GLY A 151 3.14 -3.36 -5.04
C GLY A 151 2.29 -4.15 -6.05
N VAL A 152 0.96 -4.11 -5.92
CA VAL A 152 0.04 -4.71 -6.91
C VAL A 152 0.17 -3.99 -8.25
N ILE A 153 0.21 -2.66 -8.28
CA ILE A 153 0.37 -1.91 -9.55
C ILE A 153 1.70 -2.26 -10.21
N LEU A 154 2.80 -2.26 -9.46
CA LEU A 154 4.14 -2.66 -9.96
C LEU A 154 4.14 -4.10 -10.48
N SER A 155 3.45 -5.00 -9.80
CA SER A 155 3.33 -6.39 -10.23
C SER A 155 2.50 -6.53 -11.52
N VAL A 156 1.45 -5.73 -11.68
CA VAL A 156 0.68 -5.67 -12.95
C VAL A 156 1.57 -5.18 -14.09
N ILE A 157 2.52 -4.27 -13.83
CA ILE A 157 3.50 -3.85 -14.84
C ILE A 157 4.36 -5.03 -15.27
N LEU A 158 4.91 -5.77 -14.30
CA LEU A 158 5.74 -6.95 -14.54
C LEU A 158 4.97 -8.10 -15.21
N LEU A 159 3.67 -8.26 -14.95
CA LEU A 159 2.83 -9.23 -15.66
C LEU A 159 2.67 -8.88 -17.14
N ARG A 160 2.64 -7.58 -17.48
CA ARG A 160 2.43 -7.12 -18.85
C ARG A 160 3.70 -7.12 -19.68
N ASP A 161 4.82 -6.65 -19.12
CA ASP A 161 6.10 -6.63 -19.81
C ASP A 161 7.27 -6.84 -18.83
N ARG A 162 7.47 -8.12 -18.48
CA ARG A 162 8.55 -8.54 -17.59
C ARG A 162 9.92 -8.25 -18.17
N SER A 163 10.13 -8.55 -19.46
CA SER A 163 11.43 -8.43 -20.12
C SER A 163 12.01 -7.02 -20.04
N THR A 164 11.14 -6.02 -20.14
CA THR A 164 11.56 -4.61 -20.14
C THR A 164 11.77 -4.08 -18.72
N TYR A 165 10.87 -4.43 -17.78
CA TYR A 165 10.78 -3.73 -16.50
C TYR A 165 11.31 -4.49 -15.28
N VAL A 166 11.66 -5.77 -15.40
CA VAL A 166 12.12 -6.55 -14.24
C VAL A 166 13.36 -5.93 -13.60
N SER A 167 14.40 -5.60 -14.37
CA SER A 167 15.62 -4.99 -13.83
C SER A 167 15.37 -3.58 -13.31
N GLN A 168 14.57 -2.79 -14.04
CA GLN A 168 14.26 -1.41 -13.67
C GLN A 168 13.53 -1.33 -12.34
N ILE A 169 12.50 -2.17 -12.15
CA ILE A 169 11.75 -2.21 -10.88
C ILE A 169 12.63 -2.82 -9.79
N GLN A 170 13.37 -3.89 -10.09
CA GLN A 170 14.29 -4.51 -9.13
C GLN A 170 15.31 -3.52 -8.57
N ASP A 171 15.89 -2.66 -9.42
CA ASP A 171 16.87 -1.64 -8.99
C ASP A 171 16.27 -0.60 -8.02
N LEU A 172 14.95 -0.44 -8.00
CA LEU A 172 14.22 0.46 -7.11
C LEU A 172 13.76 -0.22 -5.82
N MET A 173 13.82 -1.56 -5.74
CA MET A 173 13.38 -2.32 -4.57
C MET A 173 14.44 -2.33 -3.47
N PRO A 174 14.04 -2.55 -2.20
CA PRO A 174 14.99 -2.74 -1.10
C PRO A 174 15.95 -3.88 -1.41
N GLN A 175 17.24 -3.64 -1.18
CA GLN A 175 18.32 -4.61 -1.44
C GLN A 175 18.39 -5.10 -2.89
N LYS A 176 17.72 -4.42 -3.83
CA LYS A 176 17.54 -4.84 -5.22
C LYS A 176 16.92 -6.23 -5.34
N LYS A 177 15.95 -6.53 -4.47
CA LYS A 177 15.29 -7.84 -4.38
C LYS A 177 13.77 -7.69 -4.31
N PHE A 178 13.05 -8.70 -4.79
CA PHE A 178 11.59 -8.73 -4.76
C PHE A 178 11.00 -9.32 -3.47
N ASP A 179 11.84 -9.85 -2.59
CA ASP A 179 11.46 -10.54 -1.35
C ASP A 179 10.53 -9.70 -0.47
N THR A 180 10.85 -8.43 -0.26
CA THR A 180 10.02 -7.50 0.52
C THR A 180 8.64 -7.31 -0.13
N MET A 181 8.58 -7.16 -1.46
CA MET A 181 7.31 -7.02 -2.17
C MET A 181 6.49 -8.32 -2.11
N ALA A 182 7.14 -9.48 -2.24
CA ALA A 182 6.49 -10.78 -2.09
C ALA A 182 5.88 -10.95 -0.69
N PHE A 183 6.61 -10.53 0.35
CA PHE A 183 6.17 -10.59 1.74
C PHE A 183 4.95 -9.71 2.01
N ILE A 184 4.99 -8.44 1.58
CA ILE A 184 3.86 -7.50 1.73
C ILE A 184 2.62 -7.99 0.97
N LEU A 185 2.78 -8.46 -0.26
CA LEU A 185 1.66 -8.98 -1.06
C LEU A 185 1.03 -10.23 -0.42
N LYS A 186 1.83 -11.11 0.21
CA LYS A 186 1.32 -12.26 0.97
C LYS A 186 0.53 -11.83 2.21
N LYS A 187 1.06 -10.90 3.02
CA LYS A 187 0.35 -10.32 4.17
C LYS A 187 -0.99 -9.74 3.73
N PHE A 188 -1.00 -8.96 2.65
CA PHE A 188 -2.20 -8.38 2.06
C PHE A 188 -3.20 -9.45 1.58
N PHE A 189 -2.75 -10.50 0.91
CA PHE A 189 -3.61 -11.60 0.47
C PHE A 189 -4.30 -12.30 1.65
N VAL A 190 -3.54 -12.63 2.70
CA VAL A 190 -4.09 -13.26 3.91
C VAL A 190 -5.14 -12.35 4.54
N PHE A 191 -4.84 -11.06 4.71
CA PHE A 191 -5.80 -10.10 5.26
C PHE A 191 -7.10 -10.05 4.46
N MET A 192 -6.99 -9.96 3.14
CA MET A 192 -8.15 -9.84 2.26
C MET A 192 -9.00 -11.11 2.19
N HIS A 193 -8.36 -12.28 2.36
CA HIS A 193 -9.07 -13.55 2.52
C HIS A 193 -9.86 -13.57 3.84
N MET A 194 -9.25 -13.14 4.95
CA MET A 194 -9.91 -13.11 6.26
C MET A 194 -11.07 -12.11 6.31
N SER A 195 -10.92 -10.94 5.69
CA SER A 195 -11.96 -9.90 5.64
C SER A 195 -13.06 -10.15 4.60
N HIS A 196 -12.97 -11.22 3.80
CA HIS A 196 -13.89 -11.52 2.70
C HIS A 196 -14.08 -10.34 1.71
N ALA A 197 -13.06 -9.49 1.59
CA ALA A 197 -13.15 -8.23 0.85
C ALA A 197 -12.92 -8.37 -0.66
N PHE A 198 -12.56 -9.57 -1.15
CA PHE A 198 -12.33 -9.81 -2.58
C PHE A 198 -13.49 -10.50 -3.29
N THR A 199 -13.65 -10.12 -4.57
CA THR A 199 -14.37 -10.96 -5.54
C THR A 199 -13.52 -12.18 -5.90
N PRO A 200 -14.11 -13.32 -6.29
CA PRO A 200 -13.35 -14.50 -6.72
C PRO A 200 -12.34 -14.20 -7.84
N SER A 201 -12.67 -13.28 -8.75
CA SER A 201 -11.75 -12.83 -9.80
C SER A 201 -10.53 -12.09 -9.24
N GLY A 202 -10.73 -11.27 -8.20
CA GLY A 202 -9.66 -10.51 -7.55
C GLY A 202 -8.66 -11.41 -6.82
N VAL A 203 -9.16 -12.44 -6.13
CA VAL A 203 -8.33 -13.47 -5.48
C VAL A 203 -7.41 -14.12 -6.51
N LYS A 204 -7.97 -14.59 -7.63
CA LYS A 204 -7.19 -15.26 -8.69
C LYS A 204 -6.09 -14.38 -9.28
N ILE A 205 -6.38 -13.10 -9.52
CA ILE A 205 -5.38 -12.14 -10.02
C ILE A 205 -4.27 -11.95 -9.00
N LEU A 206 -4.60 -11.85 -7.71
CA LEU A 206 -3.61 -11.66 -6.66
C LEU A 206 -2.74 -12.91 -6.47
N GLU A 207 -3.30 -14.12 -6.59
CA GLU A 207 -2.55 -15.38 -6.60
C GLU A 207 -1.54 -15.44 -7.76
N GLU A 208 -1.96 -15.02 -8.96
CA GLU A 208 -1.10 -14.93 -10.14
C GLU A 208 0.04 -13.94 -9.93
N ILE A 209 -0.28 -12.76 -9.39
CA ILE A 209 0.71 -11.74 -9.02
C ILE A 209 1.73 -12.31 -8.02
N ILE A 210 1.27 -12.91 -6.93
CA ILE A 210 2.15 -13.46 -5.89
C ILE A 210 3.03 -14.56 -6.46
N SER A 211 2.47 -15.47 -7.26
CA SER A 211 3.23 -16.54 -7.90
C SER A 211 4.31 -15.99 -8.82
N MET A 212 3.98 -14.96 -9.61
CA MET A 212 4.92 -14.30 -10.50
C MET A 212 6.05 -13.62 -9.71
N ILE A 213 5.73 -12.85 -8.67
CA ILE A 213 6.75 -12.17 -7.86
C ILE A 213 7.65 -13.17 -7.13
N LEU A 214 7.10 -14.26 -6.60
CA LEU A 214 7.91 -15.31 -5.97
C LEU A 214 8.88 -15.97 -6.93
N SER A 215 8.53 -16.09 -8.22
CA SER A 215 9.45 -16.61 -9.24
C SER A 215 10.64 -15.68 -9.53
N LEU A 216 10.58 -14.43 -9.06
CA LEU A 216 11.65 -13.43 -9.19
C LEU A 216 12.47 -13.26 -7.90
N CYS A 217 12.07 -13.92 -6.80
CA CYS A 217 12.85 -13.94 -5.57
C CYS A 217 14.07 -14.86 -5.70
N GLY A 218 15.16 -14.52 -5.00
CA GLY A 218 16.44 -15.24 -5.06
C GLY A 218 17.22 -15.17 -3.77
#